data_AF-A0A9X4AMP7-F1
#
_entry.id   AF-A0A9X4AMP7-F1
#
_cell.length_a   1.000
_cell.length_b   1.000
_cell.length_c   1.000
_cell.angle_alpha   90.00
_cell.angle_beta   90.00
_cell.angle_gamma   90.00
#
_symmetry.space_group_name_H-M   'P 1'
#
loop_
_entity.id
_entity.type
_entity.pdbx_description
1 polymer ?
#
loop_
_entity_poly.entity_id
_entity_poly.type
_entity_poly.pdbx_seq_one_letter_code
_entity_poly.pdbx_strand_id
1 'polypeptide(L)'
;MRTKRQGLIVWFQHMKNVKHLKRFGHLIYVSKSEKYAVLYVNQEDLGEIENKLNRLPFVSKTAPSFKPFIPTEYDNAKPDKAKEYDYKMGI
;
A
#
# COMPACT_ATOMS: atom_id res chain seq x y z
N MET A 1 -0.83 -22.98 0.93
CA MET A 1 0.13 -21.85 1.01
C MET A 1 -0.64 -20.55 0.76
N ARG A 2 -0.59 -19.56 1.67
CA ARG A 2 -1.29 -18.28 1.46
C ARG A 2 -0.53 -17.46 0.41
N THR A 3 -1.20 -17.12 -0.70
CA THR A 3 -0.62 -16.24 -1.73
C THR A 3 -0.35 -14.87 -1.14
N LYS A 4 0.92 -14.43 -1.19
CA LYS A 4 1.29 -13.09 -0.75
C LYS A 4 0.76 -12.07 -1.76
N ARG A 5 0.08 -11.04 -1.26
CA ARG A 5 -0.56 -10.00 -2.06
C ARG A 5 0.01 -8.64 -1.68
N GLN A 6 0.07 -7.74 -2.64
CA GLN A 6 0.60 -6.41 -2.44
C GLN A 6 -0.28 -5.36 -3.13
N GLY A 7 -0.43 -4.22 -2.47
CA GLY A 7 -1.10 -3.06 -3.04
C GLY A 7 -0.20 -2.33 -4.03
N LEU A 8 -0.77 -1.84 -5.11
CA LEU A 8 -0.10 -1.05 -6.14
C LEU A 8 -0.93 0.21 -6.41
N ILE A 9 -0.32 1.36 -6.23
CA ILE A 9 -0.94 2.66 -6.55
C ILE A 9 -0.60 3.00 -7.99
N VAL A 10 -1.62 3.34 -8.78
CA VAL A 10 -1.47 3.69 -10.19
C VAL A 10 -2.09 5.06 -10.43
N TRP A 11 -1.28 6.04 -10.79
CA TRP A 11 -1.74 7.37 -11.19
C TRP A 11 -2.01 7.39 -12.71
N PHE A 12 -3.11 8.04 -13.11
CA PHE A 12 -3.54 8.09 -14.51
C PHE A 12 -4.11 9.46 -14.88
N GLN A 13 -4.19 9.74 -16.18
CA GLN A 13 -4.60 11.07 -16.67
C GLN A 13 -6.13 11.25 -16.76
N HIS A 14 -6.86 10.20 -17.16
CA HIS A 14 -8.29 10.26 -17.45
C HIS A 14 -9.07 9.04 -16.94
N MET A 15 -10.26 9.29 -16.38
CA MET A 15 -11.13 8.26 -15.78
C MET A 15 -11.63 7.20 -16.76
N LYS A 16 -11.76 7.53 -18.05
CA LYS A 16 -12.26 6.61 -19.09
C LYS A 16 -11.43 5.32 -19.19
N ASN A 17 -10.13 5.38 -18.87
CA ASN A 17 -9.20 4.26 -19.01
C ASN A 17 -9.10 3.38 -17.74
N VAL A 18 -9.76 3.77 -16.64
CA VAL A 18 -9.70 3.01 -15.38
C VAL A 18 -10.24 1.58 -15.54
N LYS A 19 -11.21 1.37 -16.44
CA LYS A 19 -11.72 0.02 -16.74
C LYS A 19 -10.63 -0.92 -17.27
N HIS A 20 -9.60 -0.40 -17.95
CA HIS A 20 -8.47 -1.20 -18.43
C HIS A 20 -7.58 -1.69 -17.28
N LEU A 21 -7.48 -0.92 -16.18
CA LEU A 21 -6.65 -1.29 -15.02
C LEU A 21 -7.13 -2.58 -14.34
N LYS A 22 -8.43 -2.91 -14.44
CA LYS A 22 -9.00 -4.16 -13.91
C LYS A 22 -8.39 -5.43 -14.50
N ARG A 23 -7.74 -5.34 -15.67
CA ARG A 23 -7.06 -6.49 -16.32
C ARG A 23 -5.75 -6.86 -15.62
N PHE A 24 -5.19 -5.96 -14.83
CA PHE A 24 -3.88 -6.11 -14.19
C PHE A 24 -3.97 -6.53 -12.73
N GLY A 25 -5.18 -6.61 -12.15
CA GLY A 25 -5.35 -6.98 -10.75
C GLY A 25 -6.72 -6.62 -10.21
N HIS A 26 -6.91 -6.88 -8.91
CA HIS A 26 -8.15 -6.53 -8.23
C HIS A 26 -8.18 -5.04 -7.92
N LEU A 27 -9.11 -4.30 -8.53
CA LEU A 27 -9.29 -2.88 -8.30
C LEU A 27 -10.04 -2.63 -6.99
N ILE A 28 -9.33 -2.18 -5.95
CA ILE A 28 -9.92 -1.91 -4.63
C ILE A 28 -10.60 -0.54 -4.61
N TYR A 29 -9.92 0.48 -5.11
CA TYR A 29 -10.37 1.87 -4.98
C TYR A 29 -9.91 2.71 -6.16
N VAL A 30 -10.67 3.76 -6.45
CA VAL A 30 -10.34 4.77 -7.47
C VAL A 30 -10.71 6.15 -6.93
N SER A 31 -9.75 7.06 -6.91
CA SER A 31 -9.99 8.47 -6.63
C SER A 31 -10.32 9.20 -7.93
N LYS A 32 -11.45 9.92 -7.94
CA LYS A 32 -11.85 10.79 -9.06
C LYS A 32 -11.10 12.14 -9.03
N SER A 33 -10.86 12.67 -7.85
CA SER A 33 -10.22 13.99 -7.65
C SER A 33 -8.72 13.92 -7.91
N GLU A 34 -8.04 12.95 -7.29
CA GLU A 34 -6.57 12.79 -7.34
C GLU A 34 -6.10 11.86 -8.47
N LYS A 35 -7.04 11.25 -9.21
CA LYS A 35 -6.79 10.38 -10.37
C LYS A 35 -5.76 9.27 -10.12
N TYR A 36 -5.97 8.52 -9.04
CA TYR A 36 -5.22 7.30 -8.78
C TYR A 36 -6.15 6.12 -8.52
N ALA A 37 -5.64 4.92 -8.77
CA ALA A 37 -6.29 3.65 -8.48
C ALA A 37 -5.42 2.83 -7.54
N VAL A 38 -6.08 2.06 -6.66
CA VAL A 38 -5.45 1.07 -5.81
C VAL A 38 -5.74 -0.30 -6.41
N LEU A 39 -4.72 -0.94 -6.94
CA LEU A 39 -4.75 -2.33 -7.40
C LEU A 39 -4.20 -3.24 -6.30
N TYR A 40 -4.72 -4.46 -6.25
CA TYR A 40 -4.23 -5.52 -5.39
C TYR A 40 -3.83 -6.71 -6.25
N VAL A 41 -2.54 -7.01 -6.21
CA VAL A 41 -1.89 -7.98 -7.09
C VAL A 41 -1.14 -9.02 -6.26
N ASN A 42 -0.74 -10.13 -6.87
CA ASN A 42 0.17 -11.06 -6.20
C ASN A 42 1.55 -10.41 -6.12
N GLN A 43 2.26 -10.66 -5.02
CA GLN A 43 3.59 -10.10 -4.80
C GLN A 43 4.61 -10.61 -5.83
N GLU A 44 4.45 -11.85 -6.30
CA GLU A 44 5.30 -12.48 -7.32
C GLU A 44 5.14 -11.80 -8.70
N ASP A 45 3.93 -11.34 -9.03
CA ASP A 45 3.60 -10.72 -10.32
C ASP A 45 3.87 -9.20 -10.35
N LEU A 46 4.21 -8.60 -9.20
CA LEU A 46 4.26 -7.15 -9.01
C LEU A 46 5.15 -6.46 -10.04
N GLY A 47 6.38 -6.95 -10.22
CA GLY A 47 7.35 -6.33 -11.13
C GLY A 47 6.93 -6.40 -12.60
N GLU A 48 6.31 -7.51 -13.01
CA GLU A 48 5.79 -7.65 -14.37
C GLU A 48 4.61 -6.70 -14.61
N ILE A 49 3.66 -6.67 -13.68
CA ILE A 49 2.48 -5.81 -13.76
C ILE A 49 2.88 -4.33 -13.76
N GLU A 50 3.84 -3.95 -12.91
CA GLU A 50 4.35 -2.58 -12.84
C GLU A 50 4.97 -2.14 -14.18
N ASN A 51 5.80 -2.99 -14.77
CA ASN A 51 6.39 -2.73 -16.09
C ASN A 51 5.33 -2.60 -17.19
N LYS A 52 4.28 -3.45 -17.17
CA LYS A 52 3.18 -3.35 -18.13
C LYS A 52 2.37 -2.07 -17.95
N LEU A 53 2.08 -1.68 -16.71
CA LEU A 53 1.32 -0.48 -16.40
C LEU A 53 2.08 0.79 -16.81
N ASN A 54 3.38 0.87 -16.54
CA ASN A 54 4.21 2.02 -16.93
C ASN A 54 4.36 2.21 -18.45
N ARG A 55 4.10 1.15 -19.25
CA ARG A 55 4.05 1.25 -20.71
C ARG A 55 2.73 1.78 -21.26
N LEU A 56 1.69 1.87 -20.43
CA LEU A 56 0.39 2.36 -20.89
C LEU A 56 0.45 3.89 -21.03
N PRO A 57 0.03 4.46 -22.17
CA PRO A 57 0.19 5.89 -22.44
C PRO A 57 -0.65 6.80 -21.53
N PHE A 58 -1.64 6.24 -20.84
CA PHE A 58 -2.52 6.98 -19.93
C PHE A 58 -2.12 6.85 -18.45
N VAL A 59 -1.11 6.05 -18.15
CA VAL A 59 -0.56 5.87 -16.80
C VAL A 59 0.60 6.84 -16.63
N SER A 60 0.55 7.64 -15.57
CA SER A 60 1.59 8.64 -15.29
C SER A 60 2.69 8.07 -14.39
N LYS A 61 2.32 7.20 -13.44
CA LYS A 61 3.23 6.64 -12.44
C LYS A 61 2.61 5.41 -11.79
N THR A 62 3.45 4.50 -11.33
CA THR A 62 3.11 3.43 -10.39
C THR A 62 3.93 3.54 -9.11
N ALA A 63 3.39 3.05 -7.99
CA ALA A 63 4.16 2.86 -6.76
C ALA A 63 3.62 1.68 -5.95
N PRO A 64 4.46 0.71 -5.57
CA PRO A 64 4.05 -0.39 -4.70
C PRO A 64 3.83 0.07 -3.26
N SER A 65 2.85 -0.54 -2.58
CA SER A 65 2.61 -0.35 -1.16
C SER A 65 3.53 -1.25 -0.35
N PHE A 66 4.25 -0.66 0.61
CA PHE A 66 5.13 -1.40 1.53
C PHE A 66 4.44 -1.81 2.83
N LYS A 67 3.12 -1.63 2.94
CA LYS A 67 2.31 -2.06 4.09
C LYS A 67 2.62 -3.49 4.57
N PRO A 68 2.81 -4.50 3.70
CA PRO A 68 3.09 -5.87 4.13
C PRO A 68 4.45 -6.07 4.83
N PHE A 69 5.38 -5.14 4.64
CA PHE A 69 6.74 -5.23 5.20
C PHE A 69 6.89 -4.45 6.51
N ILE A 70 5.83 -3.79 6.96
CA ILE A 70 5.85 -3.06 8.23
C ILE A 70 5.79 -4.10 9.36
N PRO A 71 6.80 -4.18 10.24
CA PRO A 71 6.76 -5.08 11.38
C PRO A 71 5.58 -4.72 12.28
N THR A 72 4.78 -5.73 12.62
CA THR A 72 3.64 -5.57 13.54
C THR A 72 4.01 -6.02 14.96
N GLU A 73 5.20 -6.56 15.14
CA GLU A 73 5.79 -6.83 16.44
C GLU A 73 6.29 -5.51 17.02
N TYR A 74 5.61 -5.04 18.05
CA TYR A 74 6.05 -3.90 18.83
C TYR A 74 7.10 -4.41 19.81
N ASP A 75 8.30 -3.90 19.69
CA ASP A 75 9.32 -4.13 20.71
C ASP A 75 8.81 -3.45 21.99
N ASN A 76 8.53 -4.23 23.04
CA ASN A 76 8.15 -3.71 24.37
C ASN A 76 9.37 -3.05 25.07
N ALA A 77 10.23 -2.39 24.30
CA ALA A 77 11.49 -1.83 24.73
C ALA A 77 11.31 -0.36 25.12
N LYS A 78 10.53 -0.17 26.19
CA LYS A 78 10.84 0.67 27.35
C LYS A 78 9.55 0.85 28.15
N PRO A 79 9.47 0.40 29.41
CA PRO A 79 8.50 1.00 30.30
C PRO A 79 8.76 2.51 30.27
N ASP A 80 7.72 3.27 29.97
CA ASP A 80 7.77 4.72 29.98
C ASP A 80 8.34 5.15 31.34
N LYS A 81 9.53 5.77 31.34
CA LYS A 81 10.21 6.21 32.57
C LYS A 81 9.33 7.19 33.37
N ALA A 82 8.35 7.81 32.72
CA ALA A 82 7.36 8.66 33.39
C ALA A 82 6.51 7.89 34.41
N LYS A 83 6.29 6.58 34.23
CA LYS A 83 5.50 5.77 35.17
C LYS A 83 6.25 5.36 36.43
N GLU A 84 7.59 5.44 36.47
CA GLU A 84 8.36 5.11 37.68
C GLU A 84 8.25 6.19 38.78
N TYR A 85 7.88 7.43 38.41
CA TYR A 85 7.76 8.55 39.35
C TYR A 85 6.38 8.62 40.04
N ASP A 86 5.32 8.12 39.40
CA ASP A 86 3.97 8.09 39.99
C ASP A 86 3.86 7.10 41.18
N TYR A 87 4.70 6.05 41.24
CA TYR A 87 4.65 5.06 42.33
C TYR A 87 5.51 5.43 43.56
N LYS A 88 6.17 6.59 43.56
CA LYS A 88 6.95 7.09 44.72
C LYS A 88 6.29 8.28 45.44
N MET A 89 5.17 8.78 44.94
CA MET A 89 4.39 9.88 45.52
C MET A 89 3.15 9.34 46.25
N GLY A 90 3.35 8.44 47.22
CA GLY A 90 2.27 7.88 48.02
C GLY A 90 2.76 7.40 49.38
N ILE A 91 3.01 8.36 50.27
CA ILE A 91 2.88 8.20 51.73
C ILE A 91 1.49 8.71 52.09
#